data_AF-A0A2Z5WT30-F1
#
_entry.id   AF-A0A2Z5WT30-F1
#
_cell.length_a   1.000
_cell.length_b   1.000
_cell.length_c   1.000
_cell.angle_alpha   90.00
_cell.angle_beta   90.00
_cell.angle_gamma   90.00
#
_symmetry.space_group_name_H-M   'P 1'
#
loop_
_entity.id
_entity.type
_entity.pdbx_description
1 polymer ?
#
loop_
_entity_poly.entity_id
_entity_poly.type
_entity_poly.pdbx_seq_one_letter_code
_entity_poly.pdbx_strand_id
1 'polypeptide(L)'
;MVYMHPPHPLPILTLQQLGLETHLEFVQRILQSSPSIFATTGQSGTGKLTTLLAIVNEFTKSGSPVKLFTEDLNFPFVLPENWSIQVVIPTETAWAEAIENSIQDSSIPFVIDILNLRNYQEVFLAAQQKRWIFTCIDTPYIGIDVVYNFRDSFGTNYQELLQNFSCIWSQTLLPLLCVNCAQPVQVGVEAMKLLDPNTHRAEELWKEVGCEICEQRGTNKRGAVYEILQIDDETRPILQDYLENNIITPLPSTKHQTIQDFARSLLRSGKVGIETYKRFITQNPMLRVQHLLEHEKYRSAQMQDMFSRFVTRQVVDRIMHSSDFAEIVAGERRKVTCVFCDVRNFTSYAETASPDDIFALLNSYFQDIIEIVFKYEGTIDKFIGDSIMLVFGAPTEQEDQEIRAVSCAIAFQHKVAEINATRTNTNIINLGIGINTGEVIAGCLGSERRMDYTVLGDVVNVAARLESRAIARQILISAETCMAVQDKIPCRSVGDLALKGKSERLSAFEVVYE
;
A
#
# COMPACT_ATOMS: atom_id res chain seq x y z
N MET A 1 -19.21 38.39 19.90
CA MET A 1 -20.48 37.91 19.33
C MET A 1 -20.88 36.66 20.08
N VAL A 2 -21.98 36.74 20.84
CA VAL A 2 -22.56 35.57 21.51
C VAL A 2 -23.13 34.69 20.40
N TYR A 3 -22.54 33.53 20.17
CA TYR A 3 -23.14 32.53 19.29
C TYR A 3 -24.43 32.05 19.96
N MET A 4 -25.56 32.58 19.51
CA MET A 4 -26.85 31.97 19.80
C MET A 4 -26.84 30.59 19.15
N HIS A 5 -26.80 29.54 19.98
CA HIS A 5 -27.07 28.19 19.51
C HIS A 5 -28.46 28.19 18.85
N PRO A 6 -28.61 27.65 17.63
CA PRO A 6 -29.94 27.51 17.04
C PRO A 6 -30.80 26.62 17.97
N PRO A 7 -32.08 26.94 18.15
CA PRO A 7 -32.96 26.27 19.12
C PRO A 7 -33.20 24.78 18.81
N HIS A 8 -32.78 24.30 17.64
CA HIS A 8 -32.76 22.89 17.30
C HIS A 8 -31.46 22.53 16.55
N PRO A 9 -30.89 21.36 16.80
CA PRO A 9 -29.73 20.89 16.05
C PRO A 9 -30.09 20.69 14.58
N LEU A 10 -29.19 21.10 13.69
CA LEU A 10 -29.36 20.87 12.26
C LEU A 10 -29.43 19.36 11.99
N PRO A 11 -30.36 18.88 11.15
CA PRO A 11 -30.48 17.47 10.85
C PRO A 11 -29.21 16.97 10.13
N ILE A 12 -28.57 15.95 10.72
CA ILE A 12 -27.43 15.22 10.15
C ILE A 12 -27.99 13.99 9.43
N LEU A 13 -27.58 13.77 8.19
CA LEU A 13 -28.01 12.58 7.44
C LEU A 13 -27.24 11.33 7.90
N THR A 14 -27.96 10.20 8.04
CA THR A 14 -27.37 8.89 8.35
C THR A 14 -26.61 8.31 7.15
N LEU A 15 -25.77 7.29 7.38
CA LEU A 15 -25.06 6.55 6.32
C LEU A 15 -26.03 6.05 5.23
N GLN A 16 -27.17 5.51 5.66
CA GLN A 16 -28.21 4.99 4.78
C GLN A 16 -28.86 6.13 3.97
N GLN A 17 -29.14 7.28 4.59
CA GLN A 17 -29.69 8.45 3.90
C GLN A 17 -28.72 9.07 2.87
N LEU A 18 -27.42 8.80 3.00
CA LEU A 18 -26.39 9.19 2.04
C LEU A 18 -26.21 8.17 0.89
N GLY A 19 -26.85 7.00 0.96
CA GLY A 19 -26.78 5.96 -0.08
C GLY A 19 -25.46 5.17 -0.10
N LEU A 20 -24.83 5.01 1.07
CA LEU A 20 -23.49 4.40 1.20
C LEU A 20 -23.57 2.99 1.82
N GLU A 21 -24.13 2.06 1.05
CA GLU A 21 -24.46 0.68 1.50
C GLU A 21 -23.25 -0.19 1.84
N THR A 22 -22.16 -0.10 1.07
CA THR A 22 -20.94 -0.90 1.26
C THR A 22 -20.25 -0.67 2.61
N HIS A 23 -20.56 0.44 3.28
CA HIS A 23 -19.99 0.77 4.58
C HIS A 23 -20.81 0.20 5.74
N LEU A 24 -22.09 -0.11 5.55
CA LEU A 24 -22.88 -0.87 6.54
C LEU A 24 -22.30 -2.26 6.79
N GLU A 25 -21.73 -2.91 5.77
CA GLU A 25 -21.06 -4.21 5.93
C GLU A 25 -19.79 -4.14 6.79
N PHE A 26 -19.10 -3.00 6.80
CA PHE A 26 -17.93 -2.78 7.66
C PHE A 26 -18.36 -2.57 9.10
N VAL A 27 -19.41 -1.78 9.32
CA VAL A 27 -20.08 -1.63 10.62
C VAL A 27 -20.49 -3.00 11.15
N GLN A 28 -21.15 -3.83 10.35
CA GLN A 28 -21.52 -5.19 10.74
C GLN A 28 -20.32 -6.06 11.15
N ARG A 29 -19.18 -5.95 10.46
CA ARG A 29 -17.96 -6.71 10.80
C ARG A 29 -17.35 -6.29 12.13
N ILE A 30 -17.25 -4.99 12.41
CA ILE A 30 -16.78 -4.51 13.72
C ILE A 30 -17.73 -4.95 14.83
N LEU A 31 -19.04 -4.91 14.56
CA LEU A 31 -20.07 -5.30 15.52
C LEU A 31 -20.15 -6.82 15.78
N GLN A 32 -19.46 -7.65 14.98
CA GLN A 32 -19.28 -9.09 15.24
C GLN A 32 -18.07 -9.39 16.15
N SER A 33 -17.29 -8.38 16.55
CA SER A 33 -16.15 -8.53 17.45
C SER A 33 -16.57 -8.78 18.91
N SER A 34 -15.60 -8.99 19.80
CA SER A 34 -15.89 -9.27 21.22
C SER A 34 -16.47 -8.03 21.93
N PRO A 35 -17.48 -8.19 22.81
CA PRO A 35 -18.10 -7.08 23.55
C PRO A 35 -17.08 -6.24 24.31
N SER A 36 -17.19 -4.92 24.19
CA SER A 36 -16.29 -3.93 24.83
C SER A 36 -16.85 -2.50 24.66
N ILE A 37 -16.04 -1.47 24.92
CA ILE A 37 -16.42 -0.08 24.72
C ILE A 37 -16.27 0.31 23.24
N PHE A 38 -17.35 0.83 22.69
CA PHE A 38 -17.41 1.51 21.41
C PHE A 38 -17.60 3.01 21.66
N ALA A 39 -16.74 3.83 21.07
CA ALA A 39 -16.73 5.26 21.36
C ALA A 39 -16.93 6.12 20.12
N THR A 40 -17.76 7.16 20.23
CA THR A 40 -17.93 8.17 19.17
C THR A 40 -17.30 9.51 19.57
N THR A 41 -16.63 10.17 18.63
CA THR A 41 -16.04 11.51 18.79
C THR A 41 -16.43 12.44 17.66
N GLY A 42 -16.15 13.75 17.79
CA GLY A 42 -16.41 14.72 16.73
C GLY A 42 -16.43 16.18 17.19
N GLN A 43 -16.92 17.07 16.33
CA GLN A 43 -17.09 18.49 16.67
C GLN A 43 -18.23 18.69 17.70
N SER A 44 -18.10 19.68 18.58
CA SER A 44 -19.03 19.97 19.69
C SER A 44 -20.49 20.10 19.25
N GLY A 45 -21.41 19.51 20.04
CA GLY A 45 -22.86 19.62 19.85
C GLY A 45 -23.57 18.26 19.80
N THR A 46 -24.86 18.28 19.45
CA THR A 46 -25.75 17.09 19.43
C THR A 46 -25.38 16.03 18.38
N GLY A 47 -24.48 16.34 17.44
CA GLY A 47 -24.16 15.45 16.33
C GLY A 47 -23.53 14.12 16.75
N LYS A 48 -22.71 14.14 17.81
CA LYS A 48 -22.10 12.93 18.39
C LYS A 48 -23.16 11.96 18.89
N LEU A 49 -24.10 12.47 19.70
CA LEU A 49 -25.18 11.68 20.27
C LEU A 49 -26.13 11.16 19.19
N THR A 50 -26.51 11.99 18.21
CA THR A 50 -27.30 11.53 17.04
C THR A 50 -26.60 10.36 16.32
N THR A 51 -25.28 10.46 16.16
CA THR A 51 -24.47 9.42 15.49
C THR A 51 -24.42 8.14 16.32
N LEU A 52 -24.20 8.27 17.63
CA LEU A 52 -24.21 7.15 18.56
C LEU A 52 -25.55 6.40 18.50
N LEU A 53 -26.66 7.13 18.62
CA LEU A 53 -28.01 6.56 18.57
C LEU A 53 -28.27 5.87 17.22
N ALA A 54 -27.82 6.46 16.10
CA ALA A 54 -27.95 5.84 14.79
C ALA A 54 -27.16 4.53 14.69
N ILE A 55 -25.90 4.50 15.15
CA ILE A 55 -25.05 3.29 15.15
C ILE A 55 -25.69 2.19 15.99
N VAL A 56 -26.15 2.51 17.19
CA VAL A 56 -26.76 1.52 18.10
C VAL A 56 -28.11 1.04 17.58
N ASN A 57 -28.90 1.91 16.95
CA ASN A 57 -30.14 1.50 16.29
C ASN A 57 -29.87 0.52 15.15
N GLU A 58 -28.83 0.75 14.35
CA GLU A 58 -28.38 -0.20 13.32
C GLU A 58 -27.89 -1.52 13.94
N PHE A 59 -27.12 -1.46 15.03
CA PHE A 59 -26.67 -2.64 15.78
C PHE A 59 -27.85 -3.48 16.32
N THR A 60 -28.91 -2.81 16.79
CA THR A 60 -30.05 -3.47 17.44
C THR A 60 -31.21 -3.78 16.51
N LYS A 61 -31.05 -3.64 15.18
CA LYS A 61 -32.06 -4.02 14.15
C LYS A 61 -32.59 -5.45 14.28
N SER A 62 -32.01 -6.28 15.14
CA SER A 62 -32.53 -7.57 15.61
C SER A 62 -33.70 -7.50 16.59
N GLY A 63 -34.17 -6.31 17.02
CA GLY A 63 -35.22 -6.14 18.02
C GLY A 63 -34.75 -6.27 19.47
N SER A 64 -33.44 -6.25 19.72
CA SER A 64 -32.87 -6.38 21.07
C SER A 64 -33.14 -5.12 21.90
N PRO A 65 -33.53 -5.25 23.18
CA PRO A 65 -33.73 -4.10 24.05
C PRO A 65 -32.41 -3.35 24.30
N VAL A 66 -32.48 -2.03 24.49
CA VAL A 66 -31.31 -1.18 24.79
C VAL A 66 -31.62 -0.29 25.99
N LYS A 67 -30.63 -0.04 26.83
CA LYS A 67 -30.76 0.90 27.95
C LYS A 67 -29.84 2.11 27.74
N LEU A 68 -30.43 3.30 27.69
CA LEU A 68 -29.75 4.58 27.59
C LEU A 68 -29.67 5.23 28.98
N PHE A 69 -28.47 5.62 29.40
CA PHE A 69 -28.23 6.49 30.54
C PHE A 69 -27.91 7.90 30.06
N THR A 70 -28.55 8.88 30.68
CA THR A 70 -28.29 10.30 30.37
C THR A 70 -28.37 11.17 31.62
N GLU A 71 -27.62 12.26 31.65
CA GLU A 71 -27.81 13.32 32.66
C GLU A 71 -28.77 14.43 32.19
N ASP A 72 -29.22 14.38 30.93
CA ASP A 72 -30.11 15.39 30.34
C ASP A 72 -31.59 15.11 30.66
N LEU A 73 -32.16 15.93 31.55
CA LEU A 73 -33.59 15.91 31.89
C LEU A 73 -34.50 16.29 30.71
N ASN A 74 -33.97 16.98 29.69
CA ASN A 74 -34.70 17.42 28.52
C ASN A 74 -34.23 16.70 27.25
N PHE A 75 -33.90 15.41 27.38
CA PHE A 75 -33.39 14.57 26.30
C PHE A 75 -34.20 14.75 24.99
N PRO A 76 -33.61 15.33 23.92
CA PRO A 76 -34.40 15.88 22.81
C PRO A 76 -34.71 14.87 21.70
N PHE A 77 -34.36 13.59 21.88
CA PHE A 77 -34.51 12.56 20.83
C PHE A 77 -35.64 11.58 21.14
N VAL A 78 -36.36 11.19 20.09
CA VAL A 78 -37.33 10.09 20.15
C VAL A 78 -36.58 8.78 19.96
N LEU A 79 -36.69 7.88 20.94
CA LEU A 79 -36.05 6.55 20.89
C LEU A 79 -37.00 5.49 20.29
N PRO A 80 -36.45 4.39 19.74
CA PRO A 80 -37.26 3.23 19.35
C PRO A 80 -38.05 2.63 20.54
N GLU A 81 -39.17 1.95 20.27
CA GLU A 81 -40.07 1.43 21.31
C GLU A 81 -39.41 0.40 22.27
N ASN A 82 -38.41 -0.33 21.80
CA ASN A 82 -37.68 -1.33 22.57
C ASN A 82 -36.52 -0.75 23.41
N TRP A 83 -36.36 0.58 23.42
CA TRP A 83 -35.34 1.25 24.22
C TRP A 83 -35.93 1.78 25.52
N SER A 84 -35.13 1.71 26.58
CA SER A 84 -35.43 2.33 27.87
C SER A 84 -34.44 3.45 28.14
N ILE A 85 -34.92 4.53 28.75
CA ILE A 85 -34.10 5.68 29.16
C ILE A 85 -34.11 5.80 30.68
N GLN A 86 -32.94 6.00 31.27
CA GLN A 86 -32.76 6.30 32.68
C GLN A 86 -31.98 7.60 32.81
N VAL A 87 -32.62 8.61 33.41
CA VAL A 87 -31.93 9.84 33.79
C VAL A 87 -31.15 9.57 35.08
N VAL A 88 -29.84 9.78 35.03
CA VAL A 88 -28.92 9.56 36.16
C VAL A 88 -28.52 10.92 36.73
N ILE A 89 -28.65 11.05 38.05
CA ILE A 89 -28.19 12.25 38.76
C ILE A 89 -26.67 12.37 38.53
N PRO A 90 -26.12 13.56 38.25
CA PRO A 90 -24.77 13.68 37.74
C PRO A 90 -23.72 13.64 38.87
N THR A 91 -23.76 12.60 39.70
CA THR A 91 -22.83 12.29 40.80
C THR A 91 -22.23 10.90 40.60
N GLU A 92 -20.99 10.70 41.05
CA GLU A 92 -20.27 9.44 40.94
C GLU A 92 -21.05 8.24 41.53
N THR A 93 -21.63 8.43 42.72
CA THR A 93 -22.43 7.40 43.40
C THR A 93 -23.67 6.97 42.62
N ALA A 94 -24.36 7.92 41.97
CA ALA A 94 -25.57 7.63 41.22
C ALA A 94 -25.25 6.89 39.91
N TRP A 95 -24.10 7.22 39.29
CA TRP A 95 -23.60 6.49 38.13
C TRP A 95 -23.17 5.06 38.49
N ALA A 96 -22.44 4.87 39.59
CA ALA A 96 -22.09 3.55 40.09
C ALA A 96 -23.33 2.69 40.33
N GLU A 97 -24.32 3.19 41.08
CA GLU A 97 -25.56 2.48 41.35
C GLU A 97 -26.35 2.16 40.06
N ALA A 98 -26.43 3.10 39.12
CA ALA A 98 -27.15 2.89 37.86
C ALA A 98 -26.50 1.81 36.99
N ILE A 99 -25.16 1.80 36.91
CA ILE A 99 -24.38 0.84 36.14
C ILE A 99 -24.41 -0.53 36.81
N GLU A 100 -24.11 -0.63 38.10
CA GLU A 100 -24.12 -1.90 38.88
C GLU A 100 -25.46 -2.62 38.79
N ASN A 101 -26.57 -1.89 39.00
CA ASN A 101 -27.92 -2.47 38.91
C ASN A 101 -28.25 -2.99 37.52
N SER A 102 -27.63 -2.45 36.49
CA SER A 102 -27.90 -2.82 35.10
C SER A 102 -26.99 -3.94 34.60
N ILE A 103 -25.81 -4.11 35.21
CA ILE A 103 -24.85 -5.19 34.88
C ILE A 103 -25.46 -6.58 35.11
N GLN A 104 -26.44 -6.71 36.01
CA GLN A 104 -27.09 -7.98 36.34
C GLN A 104 -27.78 -8.64 35.13
N ASP A 105 -28.22 -7.87 34.13
CA ASP A 105 -28.79 -8.40 32.88
C ASP A 105 -27.78 -8.33 31.73
N SER A 106 -27.03 -9.41 31.55
CA SER A 106 -25.96 -9.51 30.55
C SER A 106 -26.45 -9.52 29.09
N SER A 107 -27.78 -9.53 28.84
CA SER A 107 -28.35 -9.57 27.49
C SER A 107 -28.58 -8.20 26.84
N ILE A 108 -28.56 -7.12 27.63
CA ILE A 108 -28.95 -5.77 27.18
C ILE A 108 -27.71 -4.87 27.00
N PRO A 109 -27.41 -4.31 25.81
CA PRO A 109 -26.34 -3.33 25.63
C PRO A 109 -26.64 -1.98 26.32
N PHE A 110 -25.59 -1.26 26.70
CA PHE A 110 -25.69 0.06 27.31
C PHE A 110 -25.30 1.16 26.35
N VAL A 111 -26.07 2.25 26.41
CA VAL A 111 -25.71 3.52 25.78
C VAL A 111 -25.53 4.55 26.87
N ILE A 112 -24.42 5.28 26.81
CA ILE A 112 -24.08 6.34 27.76
C ILE A 112 -23.88 7.60 26.94
N ASP A 113 -24.74 8.59 27.17
CA ASP A 113 -24.74 9.84 26.42
C ASP A 113 -23.40 10.56 26.43
N ILE A 114 -22.68 10.55 27.56
CA ILE A 114 -21.38 11.17 27.73
C ILE A 114 -20.49 10.38 28.70
N LEU A 115 -19.25 10.12 28.28
CA LEU A 115 -18.19 9.62 29.15
C LEU A 115 -17.47 10.81 29.82
N ASN A 116 -17.46 10.84 31.15
CA ASN A 116 -16.88 11.94 31.92
C ASN A 116 -16.21 11.44 33.22
N LEU A 117 -15.58 12.36 33.97
CA LEU A 117 -14.84 12.05 35.19
C LEU A 117 -15.66 11.34 36.27
N ARG A 118 -16.99 11.41 36.22
CA ARG A 118 -17.91 10.87 37.24
C ARG A 118 -18.36 9.45 36.94
N ASN A 119 -18.26 8.99 35.69
CA ASN A 119 -18.76 7.67 35.29
C ASN A 119 -17.69 6.77 34.64
N TYR A 120 -16.53 7.30 34.25
CA TYR A 120 -15.56 6.52 33.47
C TYR A 120 -15.09 5.22 34.16
N GLN A 121 -14.82 5.23 35.47
CA GLN A 121 -14.33 4.05 36.19
C GLN A 121 -15.34 2.91 36.11
N GLU A 122 -16.60 3.20 36.41
CA GLU A 122 -17.70 2.24 36.40
C GLU A 122 -18.00 1.71 34.99
N VAL A 123 -17.87 2.57 33.97
CA VAL A 123 -17.98 2.18 32.57
C VAL A 123 -16.89 1.21 32.16
N PHE A 124 -15.65 1.47 32.58
CA PHE A 124 -14.53 0.57 32.30
C PHE A 124 -14.70 -0.77 33.02
N LEU A 125 -15.10 -0.78 34.28
CA LEU A 125 -15.41 -2.00 35.03
C LEU A 125 -16.50 -2.83 34.35
N ALA A 126 -17.56 -2.17 33.87
CA ALA A 126 -18.63 -2.82 33.11
C ALA A 126 -18.10 -3.42 31.79
N ALA A 127 -17.18 -2.75 31.11
CA ALA A 127 -16.58 -3.23 29.86
C ALA A 127 -15.72 -4.49 30.08
N GLN A 128 -14.93 -4.54 31.15
CA GLN A 128 -14.11 -5.69 31.52
C GLN A 128 -14.94 -6.96 31.76
N GLN A 129 -16.23 -6.80 32.08
CA GLN A 129 -17.19 -7.90 32.19
C GLN A 129 -17.78 -8.34 30.83
N LYS A 130 -17.11 -7.97 29.72
CA LYS A 130 -17.48 -8.32 28.34
C LYS A 130 -18.89 -7.85 27.98
N ARG A 131 -19.15 -6.56 28.20
CA ARG A 131 -20.41 -5.89 27.86
C ARG A 131 -20.24 -4.98 26.65
N TRP A 132 -21.28 -4.87 25.82
CA TRP A 132 -21.34 -3.84 24.79
C TRP A 132 -21.74 -2.51 25.40
N ILE A 133 -20.82 -1.55 25.38
CA ILE A 133 -21.05 -0.21 25.89
C ILE A 133 -20.77 0.79 24.79
N PHE A 134 -21.77 1.61 24.48
CA PHE A 134 -21.70 2.65 23.46
C PHE A 134 -21.67 4.01 24.15
N THR A 135 -20.66 4.84 23.88
CA THR A 135 -20.56 6.16 24.52
C THR A 135 -19.97 7.25 23.64
N CYS A 136 -20.30 8.51 23.93
CA CYS A 136 -19.66 9.66 23.31
C CYS A 136 -18.47 10.16 24.17
N ILE A 137 -17.39 10.55 23.50
CA ILE A 137 -16.25 11.22 24.13
C ILE A 137 -16.23 12.68 23.69
N ASP A 138 -16.18 13.59 24.65
CA ASP A 138 -16.12 15.01 24.34
C ASP A 138 -14.70 15.49 24.05
N THR A 139 -14.20 15.09 22.87
CA THR A 139 -12.88 15.46 22.39
C THR A 139 -12.95 16.16 21.03
N PRO A 140 -12.15 17.22 20.79
CA PRO A 140 -12.04 17.84 19.47
C PRO A 140 -11.13 17.05 18.51
N TYR A 141 -10.42 16.05 19.03
CA TYR A 141 -9.46 15.24 18.29
C TYR A 141 -10.14 14.07 17.53
N ILE A 142 -9.47 13.56 16.50
CA ILE A 142 -9.99 12.58 15.54
C ILE A 142 -9.00 11.41 15.46
N GLY A 143 -9.50 10.17 15.39
CA GLY A 143 -8.68 8.99 15.14
C GLY A 143 -7.79 8.65 16.35
N ILE A 144 -6.51 8.39 16.10
CA ILE A 144 -5.54 7.98 17.13
C ILE A 144 -5.32 9.05 18.22
N ASP A 145 -5.46 10.34 17.88
CA ASP A 145 -5.30 11.45 18.83
C ASP A 145 -6.33 11.42 19.96
N VAL A 146 -7.48 10.78 19.73
CA VAL A 146 -8.50 10.54 20.76
C VAL A 146 -7.88 9.77 21.93
N VAL A 147 -7.10 8.73 21.62
CA VAL A 147 -6.46 7.84 22.59
C VAL A 147 -5.48 8.61 23.48
N TYR A 148 -4.77 9.59 22.91
CA TYR A 148 -3.89 10.49 23.64
C TYR A 148 -4.66 11.39 24.61
N ASN A 149 -5.75 12.01 24.14
CA ASN A 149 -6.56 12.93 24.95
C ASN A 149 -7.24 12.24 26.15
N PHE A 150 -7.53 10.94 26.04
CA PHE A 150 -8.08 10.18 27.15
C PHE A 150 -7.16 10.15 28.38
N ARG A 151 -5.84 9.95 28.22
CA ARG A 151 -4.93 9.94 29.37
C ARG A 151 -4.97 11.27 30.09
N ASP A 152 -4.86 12.36 29.34
CA ASP A 152 -4.81 13.70 29.91
C ASP A 152 -6.12 14.06 30.62
N SER A 153 -7.25 13.55 30.13
CA SER A 153 -8.59 13.79 30.69
C SER A 153 -8.96 12.88 31.87
N PHE A 154 -8.43 11.65 31.96
CA PHE A 154 -8.86 10.63 32.92
C PHE A 154 -7.76 9.99 33.77
N GLY A 155 -6.48 10.29 33.52
CA GLY A 155 -5.35 9.79 34.31
C GLY A 155 -5.11 8.27 34.22
N THR A 156 -5.65 7.59 33.21
CA THR A 156 -5.64 6.12 33.06
C THR A 156 -4.37 5.60 32.37
N ASN A 157 -3.98 4.35 32.64
CA ASN A 157 -2.88 3.68 31.93
C ASN A 157 -3.30 3.35 30.48
N TYR A 158 -2.44 3.65 29.49
CA TYR A 158 -2.69 3.37 28.08
C TYR A 158 -3.01 1.91 27.77
N GLN A 159 -2.37 0.97 28.46
CA GLN A 159 -2.66 -0.46 28.28
C GLN A 159 -4.10 -0.80 28.68
N GLU A 160 -4.57 -0.25 29.80
CA GLU A 160 -5.92 -0.47 30.29
C GLU A 160 -6.94 0.15 29.34
N LEU A 161 -6.64 1.32 28.79
CA LEU A 161 -7.48 1.94 27.78
C LEU A 161 -7.59 1.09 26.52
N LEU A 162 -6.46 0.71 25.91
CA LEU A 162 -6.45 -0.08 24.68
C LEU A 162 -7.05 -1.48 24.85
N GLN A 163 -7.11 -2.01 26.07
CA GLN A 163 -7.77 -3.27 26.38
C GLN A 163 -9.30 -3.18 26.37
N ASN A 164 -9.86 -2.02 26.74
CA ASN A 164 -11.30 -1.87 26.95
C ASN A 164 -12.04 -1.26 25.76
N PHE A 165 -11.36 -0.57 24.85
CA PHE A 165 -11.97 -0.10 23.59
C PHE A 165 -11.75 -1.12 22.47
N SER A 166 -12.82 -1.45 21.74
CA SER A 166 -12.71 -2.18 20.44
C SER A 166 -12.64 -1.25 19.25
N CYS A 167 -13.16 -0.03 19.39
CA CYS A 167 -13.34 0.86 18.26
C CYS A 167 -13.47 2.33 18.70
N ILE A 168 -12.82 3.20 17.94
CA ILE A 168 -13.04 4.65 18.00
C ILE A 168 -13.61 5.09 16.66
N TRP A 169 -14.79 5.72 16.73
CA TRP A 169 -15.50 6.25 15.59
C TRP A 169 -15.47 7.76 15.65
N SER A 170 -14.71 8.38 14.74
CA SER A 170 -14.62 9.83 14.65
C SER A 170 -15.58 10.37 13.59
N GLN A 171 -16.18 11.52 13.85
CA GLN A 171 -17.07 12.21 12.93
C GLN A 171 -16.59 13.62 12.59
N THR A 172 -16.66 13.97 11.30
CA THR A 172 -16.60 15.36 10.83
C THR A 172 -17.85 15.68 10.02
N LEU A 173 -18.42 16.88 10.21
CA LEU A 173 -19.60 17.32 9.49
C LEU A 173 -19.22 18.14 8.26
N LEU A 174 -19.73 17.74 7.09
CA LEU A 174 -19.60 18.44 5.82
C LEU A 174 -20.94 19.05 5.42
N PRO A 175 -20.97 20.29 4.90
CA PRO A 175 -22.18 20.82 4.27
C PRO A 175 -22.47 20.07 2.97
N LEU A 176 -23.75 19.76 2.74
CA LEU A 176 -24.18 19.10 1.50
C LEU A 176 -24.57 20.13 0.45
N LEU A 177 -24.27 19.85 -0.82
CA LEU A 177 -24.73 20.68 -1.93
C LEU A 177 -26.26 20.70 -1.99
N CYS A 178 -26.81 21.86 -2.29
CA CYS A 178 -28.19 21.93 -2.74
C CYS A 178 -28.27 21.46 -4.20
N VAL A 179 -29.47 21.07 -4.65
CA VAL A 179 -29.71 20.64 -6.03
C VAL A 179 -29.25 21.69 -7.07
N ASN A 180 -29.36 22.98 -6.73
CA ASN A 180 -28.93 24.07 -7.62
C ASN A 180 -27.42 24.33 -7.56
N CYS A 181 -26.75 23.90 -6.49
CA CYS A 181 -25.30 24.02 -6.36
C CYS A 181 -24.56 22.86 -7.01
N ALA A 182 -25.24 21.77 -7.40
CA ALA A 182 -24.60 20.59 -7.93
C ALA A 182 -24.48 20.72 -9.45
N GLN A 183 -23.36 21.27 -9.93
CA GLN A 183 -23.04 21.33 -11.36
C GLN A 183 -21.72 20.60 -11.65
N PRO A 184 -21.67 19.74 -12.69
CA PRO A 184 -20.42 19.14 -13.12
C PRO A 184 -19.50 20.20 -13.72
N VAL A 185 -18.24 20.16 -13.33
CA VAL A 185 -17.16 21.02 -13.79
C VAL A 185 -15.93 20.15 -13.99
N GLN A 186 -15.32 20.31 -15.16
CA GLN A 186 -14.04 19.70 -15.44
C GLN A 186 -12.96 20.40 -14.60
N VAL A 187 -12.26 19.65 -13.78
CA VAL A 187 -11.20 20.18 -12.92
C VAL A 187 -9.82 19.85 -13.49
N GLY A 188 -8.89 20.79 -13.36
CA GLY A 188 -7.52 20.60 -13.85
C GLY A 188 -6.83 19.42 -13.14
N VAL A 189 -5.86 18.81 -13.82
CA VAL A 189 -5.09 17.65 -13.31
C VAL A 189 -4.48 17.94 -11.93
N GLU A 190 -4.00 19.15 -11.69
CA GLU A 190 -3.46 19.57 -10.38
C GLU A 190 -4.50 19.51 -9.25
N ALA A 191 -5.74 19.90 -9.51
CA ALA A 191 -6.82 19.78 -8.52
C ALA A 191 -7.25 18.32 -8.32
N MET A 192 -7.16 17.49 -9.37
CA MET A 192 -7.43 16.05 -9.28
C MET A 192 -6.37 15.30 -8.49
N LYS A 193 -5.11 15.71 -8.54
CA LYS A 193 -4.03 15.11 -7.73
C LYS A 193 -4.29 15.20 -6.22
N LEU A 194 -5.13 16.15 -5.77
CA LEU A 194 -5.59 16.23 -4.37
C LEU A 194 -6.55 15.08 -4.00
N LEU A 195 -7.24 14.51 -4.98
CA LEU A 195 -8.15 13.37 -4.81
C LEU A 195 -7.42 12.06 -5.06
N ASP A 196 -6.69 11.97 -6.16
CA ASP A 196 -5.93 10.80 -6.57
C ASP A 196 -4.57 11.26 -7.15
N PRO A 197 -3.46 11.07 -6.43
CA PRO A 197 -2.12 11.49 -6.87
C PRO A 197 -1.71 10.95 -8.25
N ASN A 198 -2.37 9.89 -8.73
CA ASN A 198 -2.00 9.14 -9.93
C ASN A 198 -2.79 9.63 -11.15
N THR A 199 -3.74 10.54 -10.95
CA THR A 199 -4.60 11.00 -12.02
C THR A 199 -3.79 11.80 -13.06
N HIS A 200 -3.87 11.35 -14.31
CA HIS A 200 -3.25 11.99 -15.47
C HIS A 200 -4.26 12.73 -16.37
N ARG A 201 -5.54 12.75 -15.99
CA ARG A 201 -6.63 13.30 -16.81
C ARG A 201 -7.56 14.14 -15.95
N ALA A 202 -8.11 15.18 -16.55
CA ALA A 202 -9.18 15.93 -15.92
C ALA A 202 -10.46 15.07 -15.88
N GLU A 203 -11.17 15.08 -14.75
CA GLU A 203 -12.47 14.43 -14.58
C GLU A 203 -13.57 15.48 -14.39
N GLU A 204 -14.81 15.12 -14.71
CA GLU A 204 -16.00 15.89 -14.36
C GLU A 204 -16.33 15.67 -12.88
N LEU A 205 -16.20 16.73 -12.08
CA LEU A 205 -16.52 16.72 -10.65
C LEU A 205 -17.53 17.82 -10.31
N TRP A 206 -18.10 17.75 -9.12
CA TRP A 206 -19.15 18.68 -8.70
C TRP A 206 -18.56 19.98 -8.15
N LYS A 207 -19.15 21.13 -8.51
CA LYS A 207 -18.75 22.46 -8.03
C LYS A 207 -19.92 23.18 -7.40
N GLU A 208 -19.72 23.81 -6.24
CA GLU A 208 -20.65 24.76 -5.61
C GLU A 208 -20.98 25.92 -6.55
N VAL A 209 -22.20 25.96 -7.07
CA VAL A 209 -22.71 27.14 -7.78
C VAL A 209 -23.57 27.95 -6.82
N GLY A 210 -23.20 29.21 -6.63
CA GLY A 210 -23.88 30.08 -5.67
C GLY A 210 -25.38 30.16 -5.92
N CYS A 211 -26.17 29.86 -4.88
CA CYS A 211 -27.62 30.01 -4.89
C CYS A 211 -28.05 30.92 -3.73
N GLU A 212 -29.13 31.67 -3.92
CA GLU A 212 -29.63 32.64 -2.94
C GLU A 212 -30.00 32.00 -1.60
N ILE A 213 -30.40 30.73 -1.61
CA ILE A 213 -30.83 29.98 -0.42
C ILE A 213 -29.63 29.48 0.42
N CYS A 214 -28.47 29.28 -0.19
CA CYS A 214 -27.36 28.50 0.37
C CYS A 214 -26.07 29.29 0.58
N GLU A 215 -26.03 30.59 0.26
CA GLU A 215 -24.84 31.47 0.38
C GLU A 215 -23.53 30.85 -0.17
N GLN A 216 -23.61 29.98 -1.18
CA GLN A 216 -22.47 29.23 -1.75
C GLN A 216 -21.77 28.27 -0.77
N ARG A 217 -22.43 27.87 0.33
CA ARG A 217 -21.91 26.97 1.37
C ARG A 217 -22.61 25.62 1.43
N GLY A 218 -23.57 25.35 0.54
CA GLY A 218 -24.44 24.18 0.61
C GLY A 218 -25.75 24.46 1.37
N THR A 219 -26.61 23.45 1.50
CA THR A 219 -27.86 23.56 2.27
C THR A 219 -27.60 23.64 3.77
N ASN A 220 -28.65 23.93 4.55
CA ASN A 220 -28.63 23.76 6.01
C ASN A 220 -28.50 22.29 6.47
N LYS A 221 -28.48 21.31 5.55
CA LYS A 221 -28.24 19.89 5.86
C LYS A 221 -26.75 19.59 5.82
N ARG A 222 -26.32 18.74 6.76
CA ARG A 222 -24.94 18.26 6.84
C ARG A 222 -24.89 16.77 6.62
N GLY A 223 -23.89 16.34 5.86
CA GLY A 223 -23.45 14.96 5.78
C GLY A 223 -22.36 14.76 6.82
N ALA A 224 -22.32 13.57 7.38
CA ALA A 224 -21.24 13.19 8.27
C ALA A 224 -20.27 12.27 7.52
N VAL A 225 -18.99 12.60 7.61
CA VAL A 225 -17.90 11.74 7.20
C VAL A 225 -17.25 11.17 8.44
N TYR A 226 -16.74 9.95 8.32
CA TYR A 226 -16.33 9.19 9.48
C TYR A 226 -14.93 8.61 9.32
N GLU A 227 -14.20 8.59 10.42
CA GLU A 227 -13.02 7.73 10.56
C GLU A 227 -13.36 6.60 11.50
N ILE A 228 -12.90 5.40 11.18
CA ILE A 228 -13.08 4.27 12.07
C ILE A 228 -11.70 3.66 12.30
N LEU A 229 -11.31 3.63 13.58
CA LEU A 229 -10.11 2.97 14.06
C LEU A 229 -10.53 1.76 14.90
N GLN A 230 -10.28 0.57 14.36
CA GLN A 230 -10.45 -0.66 15.11
C GLN A 230 -9.24 -0.89 16.03
N ILE A 231 -9.51 -1.25 17.28
CA ILE A 231 -8.50 -1.58 18.29
C ILE A 231 -8.54 -3.11 18.48
N ASP A 232 -7.59 -3.78 17.85
CA ASP A 232 -7.46 -5.25 17.84
C ASP A 232 -6.00 -5.67 18.12
N ASP A 233 -5.71 -6.97 18.04
CA ASP A 233 -4.37 -7.49 18.34
C ASP A 233 -3.28 -6.97 17.39
N GLU A 234 -3.65 -6.50 16.20
CA GLU A 234 -2.72 -5.95 15.20
C GLU A 234 -2.46 -4.46 15.44
N THR A 235 -3.51 -3.69 15.74
CA THR A 235 -3.38 -2.24 15.94
C THR A 235 -2.91 -1.88 17.34
N ARG A 236 -3.26 -2.67 18.37
CA ARG A 236 -2.89 -2.41 19.77
C ARG A 236 -1.39 -2.18 20.01
N PRO A 237 -0.45 -3.01 19.53
CA PRO A 237 0.98 -2.76 19.75
C PRO A 237 1.46 -1.46 19.08
N ILE A 238 0.91 -1.13 17.90
CA ILE A 238 1.23 0.11 17.17
C ILE A 238 0.74 1.33 17.97
N LEU A 239 -0.50 1.27 18.45
CA LEU A 239 -1.08 2.33 19.27
C LEU A 239 -0.33 2.49 20.59
N GLN A 240 0.07 1.40 21.23
CA GLN A 240 0.83 1.44 22.47
C GLN A 240 2.19 2.13 22.28
N ASP A 241 2.95 1.75 21.24
CA ASP A 241 4.24 2.36 20.92
C ASP A 241 4.12 3.85 20.61
N TYR A 242 3.06 4.24 19.89
CA TYR A 242 2.74 5.65 19.66
C TYR A 242 2.48 6.40 20.98
N LEU A 243 1.65 5.86 21.87
CA LEU A 243 1.27 6.54 23.11
C LEU A 243 2.42 6.64 24.12
N GLU A 244 3.27 5.61 24.20
CA GLU A 244 4.37 5.52 25.15
C GLU A 244 5.63 6.24 24.65
N ASN A 245 5.96 6.08 23.37
CA ASN A 245 7.24 6.53 22.80
C ASN A 245 7.10 7.66 21.76
N ASN A 246 5.87 8.08 21.43
CA ASN A 246 5.58 9.06 20.37
C ASN A 246 6.13 8.63 18.99
N ILE A 247 6.19 7.32 18.75
CA ILE A 247 6.65 6.74 17.48
C ILE A 247 5.43 6.57 16.57
N ILE A 248 5.45 7.23 15.41
CA ILE A 248 4.37 7.15 14.43
C ILE A 248 4.65 5.97 13.50
N THR A 249 4.01 4.85 13.75
CA THR A 249 3.98 3.71 12.83
C THR A 249 2.69 3.78 12.00
N PRO A 250 2.78 3.76 10.65
CA PRO A 250 1.59 3.74 9.81
C PRO A 250 0.77 2.48 10.06
N LEU A 251 -0.50 2.64 10.41
CA LEU A 251 -1.45 1.54 10.47
C LEU A 251 -1.76 1.04 9.03
N PRO A 252 -2.10 -0.25 8.85
CA PRO A 252 -2.50 -0.78 7.56
C PRO A 252 -3.72 -0.02 7.00
N SER A 253 -3.77 0.20 5.69
CA SER A 253 -4.91 0.89 5.05
C SER A 253 -6.24 0.16 5.25
N THR A 254 -6.21 -1.15 5.49
CA THR A 254 -7.39 -1.96 5.83
C THR A 254 -7.93 -1.69 7.23
N LYS A 255 -7.12 -1.09 8.12
CA LYS A 255 -7.47 -0.79 9.51
C LYS A 255 -8.03 0.62 9.70
N HIS A 256 -7.80 1.51 8.74
CA HIS A 256 -8.47 2.80 8.67
C HIS A 256 -9.54 2.78 7.61
N GLN A 257 -10.79 2.98 8.00
CA GLN A 257 -11.73 3.56 7.07
C GLN A 257 -11.60 5.08 7.19
N THR A 258 -11.02 5.72 6.17
CA THR A 258 -10.54 7.09 6.32
C THR A 258 -11.64 8.11 6.03
N ILE A 259 -11.61 9.23 6.75
CA ILE A 259 -12.49 10.39 6.46
C ILE A 259 -12.27 10.88 5.03
N GLN A 260 -11.03 10.77 4.53
CA GLN A 260 -10.66 11.23 3.21
C GLN A 260 -11.35 10.44 2.10
N ASP A 261 -11.39 9.11 2.20
CA ASP A 261 -12.07 8.26 1.22
C ASP A 261 -13.58 8.47 1.24
N PHE A 262 -14.14 8.70 2.43
CA PHE A 262 -15.55 9.07 2.56
C PHE A 262 -15.82 10.41 1.86
N ALA A 263 -15.03 11.44 2.15
CA ALA A 263 -15.19 12.76 1.54
C ALA A 263 -15.02 12.70 0.01
N ARG A 264 -14.07 11.90 -0.50
CA ARG A 264 -13.89 11.61 -1.94
C ARG A 264 -15.14 10.94 -2.53
N SER A 265 -15.73 9.97 -1.84
CA SER A 265 -16.96 9.28 -2.29
C SER A 265 -18.17 10.23 -2.37
N LEU A 266 -18.35 11.11 -1.39
CA LEU A 266 -19.38 12.14 -1.43
C LEU A 266 -19.17 13.14 -2.57
N LEU A 267 -17.92 13.45 -2.89
CA LEU A 267 -17.60 14.30 -4.04
C LEU A 267 -17.95 13.61 -5.36
N ARG A 268 -17.55 12.34 -5.54
CA ARG A 268 -17.89 11.57 -6.76
C ARG A 268 -19.40 11.40 -6.95
N SER A 269 -20.15 11.21 -5.86
CA SER A 269 -21.63 11.08 -5.89
C SER A 269 -22.39 12.40 -5.97
N GLY A 270 -21.70 13.54 -6.01
CA GLY A 270 -22.32 14.86 -6.15
C GLY A 270 -23.02 15.40 -4.92
N LYS A 271 -22.73 14.83 -3.75
CA LYS A 271 -23.28 15.28 -2.47
C LYS A 271 -22.50 16.47 -1.91
N VAL A 272 -21.21 16.58 -2.20
CA VAL A 272 -20.35 17.72 -1.87
C VAL A 272 -19.64 18.23 -3.12
N GLY A 273 -19.26 19.50 -3.15
CA GLY A 273 -18.50 20.07 -4.27
C GLY A 273 -17.00 20.16 -3.96
N ILE A 274 -16.21 20.41 -5.00
CA ILE A 274 -14.75 20.38 -4.91
C ILE A 274 -14.20 21.50 -4.02
N GLU A 275 -14.85 22.66 -3.94
CA GLU A 275 -14.37 23.75 -3.08
C GLU A 275 -14.70 23.47 -1.60
N THR A 276 -15.85 22.85 -1.30
CA THR A 276 -16.11 22.30 0.03
C THR A 276 -15.04 21.27 0.36
N TYR A 277 -14.81 20.27 -0.49
CA TYR A 277 -13.79 19.24 -0.26
C TYR A 277 -12.40 19.85 0.05
N LYS A 278 -11.91 20.77 -0.80
CA LYS A 278 -10.61 21.46 -0.59
C LYS A 278 -10.55 22.21 0.74
N ARG A 279 -11.62 22.93 1.10
CA ARG A 279 -11.69 23.66 2.37
C ARG A 279 -11.55 22.71 3.55
N PHE A 280 -12.19 21.54 3.51
CA PHE A 280 -12.10 20.57 4.60
C PHE A 280 -10.73 19.88 4.68
N ILE A 281 -10.09 19.54 3.56
CA ILE A 281 -8.72 19.02 3.58
C ILE A 281 -7.72 20.02 4.16
N THR A 282 -7.84 21.29 3.78
CA THR A 282 -6.87 22.32 4.19
C THR A 282 -7.06 22.79 5.62
N GLN A 283 -8.27 22.70 6.17
CA GLN A 283 -8.59 23.15 7.53
C GLN A 283 -8.53 22.04 8.58
N ASN A 284 -8.65 20.76 8.19
CA ASN A 284 -8.53 19.64 9.11
C ASN A 284 -7.08 19.10 9.11
N PRO A 285 -6.32 19.28 10.20
CA PRO A 285 -4.90 18.91 10.25
C PRO A 285 -4.66 17.40 10.03
N MET A 286 -5.59 16.53 10.47
CA MET A 286 -5.47 15.08 10.29
C MET A 286 -5.70 14.67 8.84
N LEU A 287 -6.74 15.21 8.19
CA LEU A 287 -6.94 15.00 6.75
C LEU A 287 -5.74 15.46 5.93
N ARG A 288 -5.09 16.55 6.35
CA ARG A 288 -3.89 17.06 5.69
C ARG A 288 -2.68 16.15 5.87
N VAL A 289 -2.40 15.68 7.09
CA VAL A 289 -1.27 14.78 7.37
C VAL A 289 -1.44 13.46 6.64
N GLN A 290 -2.63 12.86 6.70
CA GLN A 290 -2.92 11.62 5.99
C GLN A 290 -2.75 11.77 4.48
N HIS A 291 -3.26 12.86 3.90
CA HIS A 291 -3.09 13.16 2.48
C HIS A 291 -1.61 13.28 2.07
N LEU A 292 -0.79 13.95 2.88
CA LEU A 292 0.65 14.11 2.61
C LEU A 292 1.38 12.75 2.63
N LEU A 293 1.05 11.88 3.58
CA LEU A 293 1.62 10.53 3.68
C LEU A 293 1.24 9.65 2.47
N GLU A 294 -0.03 9.69 2.03
CA GLU A 294 -0.48 8.99 0.83
C GLU A 294 0.30 9.46 -0.41
N HIS A 295 0.50 10.77 -0.53
CA HIS A 295 1.24 11.37 -1.65
C HIS A 295 2.73 10.98 -1.63
N GLU A 296 3.36 10.93 -0.46
CA GLU A 296 4.75 10.49 -0.31
C GLU A 296 4.93 8.99 -0.64
N LYS A 297 4.04 8.14 -0.12
CA LYS A 297 4.02 6.70 -0.43
C LYS A 297 3.90 6.47 -1.92
N TYR A 298 2.98 7.17 -2.57
CA TYR A 298 2.82 7.06 -4.01
C TYR A 298 4.04 7.57 -4.77
N ARG A 299 4.59 8.74 -4.40
CA ARG A 299 5.80 9.27 -5.02
C ARG A 299 6.98 8.29 -4.88
N SER A 300 7.08 7.60 -3.75
CA SER A 300 8.10 6.58 -3.50
C SER A 300 7.92 5.37 -4.42
N ALA A 301 6.69 4.85 -4.57
CA ALA A 301 6.37 3.81 -5.55
C ALA A 301 6.62 4.27 -7.00
N GLN A 302 6.30 5.53 -7.29
CA GLN A 302 6.69 6.37 -8.44
C GLN A 302 8.15 6.16 -8.84
N MET A 303 9.00 6.55 -7.90
CA MET A 303 10.43 6.51 -8.04
C MET A 303 10.90 5.06 -8.18
N GLN A 304 10.37 4.10 -7.40
CA GLN A 304 10.73 2.69 -7.51
C GLN A 304 10.42 2.11 -8.90
N ASP A 305 9.23 2.35 -9.46
CA ASP A 305 8.88 1.90 -10.82
C ASP A 305 9.84 2.51 -11.85
N MET A 306 10.09 3.81 -11.75
CA MET A 306 11.02 4.49 -12.64
C MET A 306 12.45 3.94 -12.52
N PHE A 307 12.96 3.74 -11.30
CA PHE A 307 14.29 3.17 -11.05
C PHE A 307 14.40 1.73 -11.56
N SER A 308 13.33 0.93 -11.47
CA SER A 308 13.31 -0.46 -11.97
C SER A 308 13.50 -0.59 -13.49
N ARG A 309 13.31 0.50 -14.24
CA ARG A 309 13.58 0.55 -15.69
C ARG A 309 15.06 0.77 -16.01
N PHE A 310 15.83 1.27 -15.05
CA PHE A 310 17.26 1.57 -15.20
C PHE A 310 18.16 0.61 -14.42
N VAL A 311 17.59 -0.10 -13.45
CA VAL A 311 18.28 -1.07 -12.58
C VAL A 311 17.36 -2.28 -12.44
N THR A 312 17.90 -3.50 -12.56
CA THR A 312 17.10 -4.72 -12.44
C THR A 312 16.35 -4.79 -11.10
N ARG A 313 15.09 -5.28 -11.13
CA ARG A 313 14.21 -5.34 -9.95
C ARG A 313 14.90 -5.97 -8.74
N GLN A 314 15.67 -7.04 -8.95
CA GLN A 314 16.38 -7.74 -7.88
C GLN A 314 17.42 -6.86 -7.16
N VAL A 315 18.08 -5.93 -7.88
CA VAL A 315 19.03 -4.98 -7.27
C VAL A 315 18.28 -3.88 -6.53
N VAL A 316 17.18 -3.38 -7.08
CA VAL A 316 16.30 -2.41 -6.40
C VAL A 316 15.76 -3.01 -5.10
N ASP A 317 15.23 -4.22 -5.14
CA ASP A 317 14.69 -4.92 -3.97
C ASP A 317 15.77 -5.10 -2.90
N ARG A 318 16.99 -5.49 -3.28
CA ARG A 318 18.11 -5.62 -2.34
C ARG A 318 18.49 -4.29 -1.69
N ILE A 319 18.53 -3.20 -2.46
CA ILE A 319 18.81 -1.85 -1.93
C ILE A 319 17.71 -1.39 -0.96
N MET A 320 16.45 -1.65 -1.29
CA MET A 320 15.31 -1.19 -0.49
C MET A 320 15.11 -1.96 0.82
N HIS A 321 15.49 -3.25 0.87
CA HIS A 321 15.28 -4.12 2.04
C HIS A 321 16.54 -4.29 2.90
N SER A 322 17.69 -3.76 2.48
CA SER A 322 18.88 -3.75 3.32
C SER A 322 18.83 -2.60 4.33
N SER A 323 19.12 -2.92 5.59
CA SER A 323 19.33 -1.92 6.64
C SER A 323 20.72 -1.27 6.55
N ASP A 324 21.65 -1.86 5.80
CA ASP A 324 23.00 -1.34 5.58
C ASP A 324 23.33 -1.27 4.09
N PHE A 325 23.26 -0.05 3.55
CA PHE A 325 23.63 0.24 2.16
C PHE A 325 25.13 0.05 1.92
N ALA A 326 25.97 0.19 2.95
CA ALA A 326 27.42 0.11 2.82
C ALA A 326 27.88 -1.31 2.46
N GLU A 327 27.17 -2.35 2.93
CA GLU A 327 27.49 -3.75 2.62
C GLU A 327 27.22 -4.09 1.14
N ILE A 328 26.13 -3.58 0.57
CA ILE A 328 25.83 -3.71 -0.87
C ILE A 328 26.90 -3.01 -1.72
N VAL A 329 27.39 -1.87 -1.26
CA VAL A 329 28.44 -1.10 -1.95
C VAL A 329 29.80 -1.77 -1.85
N ALA A 330 30.16 -2.32 -0.68
CA ALA A 330 31.44 -2.99 -0.46
C ALA A 330 31.61 -4.25 -1.31
N GLY A 331 30.50 -4.92 -1.62
CA GLY A 331 30.44 -6.13 -2.40
C GLY A 331 30.83 -7.37 -1.60
N GLU A 332 30.36 -8.53 -2.06
CA GLU A 332 30.54 -9.80 -1.37
C GLU A 332 31.08 -10.88 -2.31
N ARG A 333 31.74 -11.89 -1.75
CA ARG A 333 32.11 -13.09 -2.52
C ARG A 333 30.89 -13.96 -2.71
N ARG A 334 30.64 -14.36 -3.95
CA ARG A 334 29.52 -15.24 -4.28
C ARG A 334 29.82 -16.15 -5.46
N LYS A 335 29.31 -17.38 -5.41
CA LYS A 335 29.25 -18.26 -6.59
C LYS A 335 28.13 -17.78 -7.51
N VAL A 336 28.47 -17.43 -8.74
CA VAL A 336 27.51 -17.00 -9.77
C VAL A 336 27.65 -17.83 -11.03
N THR A 337 26.62 -17.82 -11.87
CA THR A 337 26.71 -18.25 -13.28
C THR A 337 26.56 -17.06 -14.20
N CYS A 338 27.62 -16.74 -14.94
CA CYS A 338 27.65 -15.63 -15.90
C CYS A 338 27.31 -16.13 -17.30
N VAL A 339 26.41 -15.42 -17.99
CA VAL A 339 26.05 -15.67 -19.38
C VAL A 339 26.40 -14.44 -20.21
N PHE A 340 27.15 -14.64 -21.29
CA PHE A 340 27.29 -13.66 -22.36
C PHE A 340 26.57 -14.16 -23.59
N CYS A 341 25.76 -13.31 -24.20
CA CYS A 341 25.05 -13.58 -25.43
C CYS A 341 25.30 -12.43 -26.41
N ASP A 342 25.57 -12.74 -27.66
CA ASP A 342 25.93 -11.78 -28.70
C ASP A 342 25.28 -12.14 -30.04
N VAL A 343 24.96 -11.12 -30.85
CA VAL A 343 24.32 -11.31 -32.15
C VAL A 343 25.39 -11.53 -33.22
N ARG A 344 25.38 -12.71 -33.83
CA ARG A 344 26.33 -13.07 -34.88
C ARG A 344 26.10 -12.26 -36.15
N ASN A 345 27.20 -11.76 -36.69
CA ASN A 345 27.26 -10.89 -37.88
C ASN A 345 26.53 -9.55 -37.72
N PHE A 346 26.26 -9.11 -36.47
CA PHE A 346 25.60 -7.82 -36.23
C PHE A 346 26.43 -6.64 -36.72
N THR A 347 27.75 -6.64 -36.51
CA THR A 347 28.63 -5.55 -36.96
C THR A 347 28.50 -5.32 -38.47
N SER A 348 28.50 -6.38 -39.28
CA SER A 348 28.32 -6.29 -40.73
C SER A 348 26.93 -5.77 -41.12
N TYR A 349 25.90 -6.10 -40.35
CA TYR A 349 24.57 -5.53 -40.53
C TYR A 349 24.54 -4.04 -40.18
N ALA A 350 25.13 -3.65 -39.05
CA ALA A 350 25.19 -2.28 -38.56
C ALA A 350 25.95 -1.32 -39.50
N GLU A 351 26.92 -1.83 -40.28
CA GLU A 351 27.63 -1.05 -41.30
C GLU A 351 26.74 -0.64 -42.49
N THR A 352 25.63 -1.35 -42.73
CA THR A 352 24.78 -1.15 -43.91
C THR A 352 23.36 -0.67 -43.58
N ALA A 353 22.91 -0.82 -42.33
CA ALA A 353 21.60 -0.41 -41.85
C ALA A 353 21.59 1.06 -41.38
N SER A 354 20.41 1.69 -41.38
CA SER A 354 20.25 3.03 -40.80
C SER A 354 20.29 2.97 -39.26
N PRO A 355 20.72 4.04 -38.57
CA PRO A 355 20.71 4.08 -37.11
C PRO A 355 19.33 3.83 -36.48
N ASP A 356 18.26 4.30 -37.14
CA ASP A 356 16.87 4.11 -36.67
C ASP A 356 16.45 2.64 -36.78
N ASP A 357 16.82 1.96 -37.87
CA ASP A 357 16.56 0.52 -38.05
C ASP A 357 17.33 -0.32 -37.03
N ILE A 358 18.59 0.03 -36.77
CA ILE A 358 19.42 -0.61 -35.74
C ILE A 358 18.78 -0.43 -34.36
N PHE A 359 18.35 0.78 -34.03
CA PHE A 359 17.72 1.09 -32.74
C PHE A 359 16.39 0.35 -32.57
N ALA A 360 15.54 0.33 -33.59
CA ALA A 360 14.27 -0.40 -33.56
C ALA A 360 14.49 -1.92 -33.44
N LEU A 361 15.47 -2.46 -34.16
CA LEU A 361 15.83 -3.87 -34.11
C LEU A 361 16.31 -4.28 -32.72
N LEU A 362 17.25 -3.52 -32.15
CA LEU A 362 17.80 -3.81 -30.82
C LEU A 362 16.72 -3.72 -29.74
N ASN A 363 15.87 -2.69 -29.76
CA ASN A 363 14.81 -2.58 -28.75
C ASN A 363 13.79 -3.72 -28.84
N SER A 364 13.35 -4.08 -30.05
CA SER A 364 12.44 -5.21 -30.24
C SER A 364 13.09 -6.53 -29.81
N TYR A 365 14.36 -6.74 -30.15
CA TYR A 365 15.12 -7.93 -29.75
C TYR A 365 15.29 -8.00 -28.22
N PHE A 366 15.74 -6.91 -27.60
CA PHE A 366 15.94 -6.87 -26.15
C PHE A 366 14.64 -7.04 -25.38
N GLN A 367 13.51 -6.51 -25.86
CA GLN A 367 12.22 -6.71 -25.21
C GLN A 367 11.91 -8.20 -25.02
N ASP A 368 11.99 -9.00 -26.10
CA ASP A 368 11.74 -10.44 -26.06
C ASP A 368 12.74 -11.20 -25.16
N ILE A 369 14.02 -10.82 -25.21
CA ILE A 369 15.09 -11.46 -24.44
C ILE A 369 14.97 -11.14 -22.95
N ILE A 370 14.68 -9.89 -22.59
CA ILE A 370 14.50 -9.44 -21.20
C ILE A 370 13.38 -10.22 -20.51
N GLU A 371 12.25 -10.45 -21.20
CA GLU A 371 11.15 -11.24 -20.65
C GLU A 371 11.57 -12.68 -20.31
N ILE A 372 12.39 -13.29 -21.17
CA ILE A 372 12.95 -14.63 -20.92
C ILE A 372 13.91 -14.60 -19.72
N VAL A 373 14.80 -13.60 -19.64
CA VAL A 373 15.72 -13.44 -18.48
C VAL A 373 14.93 -13.42 -17.18
N PHE A 374 13.89 -12.60 -17.10
CA PHE A 374 13.06 -12.49 -15.90
C PHE A 374 12.28 -13.77 -15.60
N LYS A 375 11.82 -14.51 -16.62
CA LYS A 375 11.16 -15.80 -16.44
C LYS A 375 12.07 -16.83 -15.75
N TYR A 376 13.38 -16.79 -16.04
CA TYR A 376 14.37 -17.66 -15.38
C TYR A 376 15.01 -17.02 -14.15
N GLU A 377 14.50 -15.86 -13.71
CA GLU A 377 15.00 -15.09 -12.57
C GLU A 377 16.47 -14.65 -12.70
N GLY A 378 16.95 -14.45 -13.92
CA GLY A 378 18.28 -13.90 -14.16
C GLY A 378 18.35 -12.40 -13.91
N THR A 379 19.55 -11.92 -13.58
CA THR A 379 19.86 -10.49 -13.47
C THR A 379 20.59 -10.02 -14.72
N ILE A 380 20.05 -9.00 -15.39
CA ILE A 380 20.78 -8.27 -16.43
C ILE A 380 21.80 -7.36 -15.75
N ASP A 381 23.08 -7.61 -16.04
CA ASP A 381 24.18 -6.82 -15.53
C ASP A 381 24.39 -5.57 -16.40
N LYS A 382 24.58 -5.75 -17.71
CA LYS A 382 24.60 -4.64 -18.68
C LYS A 382 24.38 -5.09 -20.12
N PHE A 383 24.02 -4.11 -20.96
CA PHE A 383 24.09 -4.21 -22.41
C PHE A 383 25.44 -3.68 -22.90
N ILE A 384 26.05 -4.37 -23.86
CA ILE A 384 27.35 -4.02 -24.46
C ILE A 384 27.17 -4.02 -25.98
N GLY A 385 26.61 -2.94 -26.53
CA GLY A 385 26.21 -2.91 -27.93
C GLY A 385 25.03 -3.87 -28.17
N ASP A 386 25.24 -4.87 -29.03
CA ASP A 386 24.32 -5.97 -29.31
C ASP A 386 24.49 -7.19 -28.38
N SER A 387 25.51 -7.16 -27.52
CA SER A 387 25.72 -8.18 -26.50
C SER A 387 24.96 -7.88 -25.21
N ILE A 388 24.53 -8.92 -24.52
CA ILE A 388 23.94 -8.86 -23.19
C ILE A 388 24.75 -9.73 -22.22
N MET A 389 25.06 -9.15 -21.06
CA MET A 389 25.66 -9.86 -19.93
C MET A 389 24.61 -10.12 -18.86
N LEU A 390 24.49 -11.38 -18.46
CA LEU A 390 23.57 -11.82 -17.42
C LEU A 390 24.33 -12.51 -16.29
N VAL A 391 23.73 -12.47 -15.11
CA VAL A 391 24.22 -13.12 -13.91
C VAL A 391 23.07 -13.87 -13.26
N PHE A 392 23.31 -15.11 -12.91
CA PHE A 392 22.45 -15.93 -12.05
C PHE A 392 23.18 -16.14 -10.72
N GLY A 393 22.40 -16.22 -9.63
CA GLY A 393 22.92 -16.31 -8.26
C GLY A 393 23.34 -14.98 -7.62
N ALA A 394 23.24 -13.84 -8.31
CA ALA A 394 23.42 -12.50 -7.72
C ALA A 394 22.43 -11.51 -8.35
N PRO A 395 21.81 -10.59 -7.59
CA PRO A 395 22.08 -10.23 -6.19
C PRO A 395 21.40 -11.13 -5.15
N THR A 396 20.57 -12.07 -5.58
CA THR A 396 19.90 -13.06 -4.71
C THR A 396 20.48 -14.45 -4.97
N GLU A 397 20.70 -15.21 -3.91
CA GLU A 397 21.22 -16.58 -4.03
C GLU A 397 20.21 -17.51 -4.72
N GLN A 398 20.72 -18.38 -5.58
CA GLN A 398 19.94 -19.35 -6.35
C GLN A 398 20.71 -20.68 -6.36
N GLU A 399 20.17 -21.70 -5.69
CA GLU A 399 20.82 -23.02 -5.60
C GLU A 399 20.92 -23.73 -6.96
N ASP A 400 19.98 -23.46 -7.87
CA ASP A 400 19.88 -24.06 -9.21
C ASP A 400 20.32 -23.10 -10.33
N GLN A 401 21.17 -22.11 -10.00
CA GLN A 401 21.60 -21.05 -10.92
C GLN A 401 22.21 -21.55 -12.23
N GLU A 402 22.98 -22.64 -12.22
CA GLU A 402 23.60 -23.20 -13.41
C GLU A 402 22.54 -23.74 -14.39
N ILE A 403 21.52 -24.42 -13.86
CA ILE A 403 20.41 -24.95 -14.65
C ILE A 403 19.59 -23.80 -15.24
N ARG A 404 19.24 -22.79 -14.43
CA ARG A 404 18.49 -21.60 -14.87
C ARG A 404 19.21 -20.87 -16.00
N ALA A 405 20.51 -20.65 -15.85
CA ALA A 405 21.33 -19.99 -16.86
C ALA A 405 21.33 -20.73 -18.19
N VAL A 406 21.53 -22.06 -18.17
CA VAL A 406 21.54 -22.88 -19.39
C VAL A 406 20.15 -22.98 -20.02
N SER A 407 19.09 -23.15 -19.21
CA SER A 407 17.71 -23.14 -19.72
C SER A 407 17.31 -21.78 -20.32
N CYS A 408 17.76 -20.67 -19.73
CA CYS A 408 17.58 -19.33 -20.28
C CYS A 408 18.27 -19.20 -21.64
N ALA A 409 19.51 -19.67 -21.77
CA ALA A 409 20.25 -19.65 -23.03
C ALA A 409 19.58 -20.50 -24.13
N ILE A 410 19.06 -21.67 -23.79
CA ILE A 410 18.27 -22.51 -24.72
C ILE A 410 17.01 -21.74 -25.16
N ALA A 411 16.29 -21.11 -24.23
CA ALA A 411 15.10 -20.33 -24.54
C ALA A 411 15.40 -19.14 -25.47
N PHE A 412 16.57 -18.49 -25.34
CA PHE A 412 17.00 -17.46 -26.30
C PHE A 412 17.13 -18.01 -27.71
N GLN A 413 17.74 -19.19 -27.86
CA GLN A 413 17.93 -19.80 -29.17
C GLN A 413 16.59 -20.16 -29.83
N HIS A 414 15.64 -20.72 -29.07
CA HIS A 414 14.29 -20.99 -29.58
C HIS A 414 13.55 -19.70 -29.97
N LYS A 415 13.57 -18.69 -29.10
CA LYS A 415 12.89 -17.41 -29.36
C LYS A 415 13.44 -16.72 -30.61
N VAL A 416 14.76 -16.72 -30.79
CA VAL A 416 15.37 -16.17 -32.01
C VAL A 416 14.99 -16.98 -33.25
N ALA A 417 14.86 -18.32 -33.15
CA ALA A 417 14.36 -19.13 -34.25
C ALA A 417 12.90 -18.77 -34.63
N GLU A 418 12.03 -18.57 -33.64
CA GLU A 418 10.65 -18.11 -33.86
C GLU A 418 10.59 -16.73 -34.54
N ILE A 419 11.39 -15.78 -34.02
CA ILE A 419 11.52 -14.45 -34.59
C ILE A 419 11.96 -14.54 -36.05
N ASN A 420 12.98 -15.34 -36.36
CA ASN A 420 13.45 -15.52 -37.72
C ASN A 420 12.42 -16.15 -38.66
N ALA A 421 11.56 -17.05 -38.16
CA ALA A 421 10.52 -17.70 -38.98
C ALA A 421 9.45 -16.72 -39.47
N THR A 422 9.23 -15.63 -38.74
CA THR A 422 8.25 -14.58 -39.10
C THR A 422 8.85 -13.47 -39.97
N ARG A 423 10.19 -13.42 -40.11
CA ARG A 423 10.88 -12.39 -40.88
C ARG A 423 10.89 -12.74 -42.37
N THR A 424 10.35 -11.83 -43.18
CA THR A 424 10.27 -11.94 -44.65
C THR A 424 11.55 -11.51 -45.39
N ASN A 425 12.49 -10.87 -44.71
CA ASN A 425 13.75 -10.38 -45.26
C ASN A 425 14.96 -11.19 -44.76
N THR A 426 15.98 -11.26 -45.61
CA THR A 426 17.18 -12.13 -45.59
C THR A 426 18.13 -12.03 -44.39
N ASN A 427 17.77 -11.30 -43.33
CA ASN A 427 18.67 -11.01 -42.21
C ASN A 427 18.32 -11.87 -41.00
N ILE A 428 18.73 -13.14 -41.08
CA ILE A 428 18.57 -14.12 -39.99
C ILE A 428 19.46 -13.70 -38.82
N ILE A 429 18.85 -13.50 -37.65
CA ILE A 429 19.56 -13.25 -36.40
C ILE A 429 20.06 -14.59 -35.87
N ASN A 430 21.34 -14.71 -35.54
CA ASN A 430 21.85 -15.88 -34.84
C ASN A 430 22.56 -15.44 -33.57
N LEU A 431 22.48 -16.26 -32.52
CA LEU A 431 23.16 -15.99 -31.27
C LEU A 431 24.34 -16.93 -31.09
N GLY A 432 25.43 -16.41 -30.55
CA GLY A 432 26.42 -17.23 -29.86
C GLY A 432 26.38 -16.91 -28.37
N ILE A 433 26.44 -17.95 -27.55
CA ILE A 433 26.28 -17.83 -26.10
C ILE A 433 27.44 -18.54 -25.41
N GLY A 434 28.00 -17.88 -24.40
CA GLY A 434 29.04 -18.41 -23.52
C GLY A 434 28.60 -18.37 -22.07
N ILE A 435 28.78 -19.49 -21.35
CA ILE A 435 28.36 -19.62 -19.95
C ILE A 435 29.51 -20.14 -19.11
N ASN A 436 29.76 -19.50 -17.97
CA ASN A 436 30.72 -19.97 -17.00
C ASN A 436 30.24 -19.75 -15.57
N THR A 437 30.60 -20.67 -14.69
CA THR A 437 30.20 -20.68 -13.29
C THR A 437 31.43 -20.59 -12.40
N GLY A 438 31.35 -19.84 -11.31
CA GLY A 438 32.40 -19.79 -10.29
C GLY A 438 32.25 -18.62 -9.33
N GLU A 439 33.26 -18.42 -8.48
CA GLU A 439 33.26 -17.32 -7.51
C GLU A 439 33.63 -15.96 -8.14
N VAL A 440 32.88 -14.94 -7.75
CA VAL A 440 33.08 -13.54 -8.12
C VAL A 440 32.92 -12.66 -6.89
N ILE A 441 33.28 -11.38 -7.02
CA ILE A 441 32.83 -10.32 -6.12
C ILE A 441 31.63 -9.65 -6.77
N ALA A 442 30.47 -9.66 -6.11
CA ALA A 442 29.25 -9.00 -6.56
C ALA A 442 29.00 -7.74 -5.71
N GLY A 443 28.88 -6.56 -6.32
CA GLY A 443 28.68 -5.31 -5.58
C GLY A 443 28.61 -4.09 -6.49
N CYS A 444 28.50 -2.90 -5.89
CA CYS A 444 28.49 -1.64 -6.63
C CYS A 444 29.91 -1.20 -7.00
N LEU A 445 30.18 -1.03 -8.29
CA LEU A 445 31.43 -0.46 -8.80
C LEU A 445 31.19 0.98 -9.27
N GLY A 446 32.00 1.93 -8.82
CA GLY A 446 31.95 3.31 -9.30
C GLY A 446 32.36 4.34 -8.26
N SER A 447 31.73 5.52 -8.34
CA SER A 447 31.93 6.64 -7.42
C SER A 447 30.59 7.10 -6.84
N GLU A 448 30.59 8.01 -5.88
CA GLU A 448 29.37 8.58 -5.29
C GLU A 448 28.37 9.15 -6.33
N ARG A 449 28.85 9.56 -7.50
CA ARG A 449 28.02 10.16 -8.56
C ARG A 449 27.45 9.14 -9.55
N ARG A 450 28.02 7.95 -9.63
CA ARG A 450 27.62 6.89 -10.57
C ARG A 450 28.15 5.55 -10.08
N MET A 451 27.24 4.63 -9.81
CA MET A 451 27.54 3.26 -9.41
C MET A 451 26.78 2.31 -10.32
N ASP A 452 27.45 1.24 -10.75
CA ASP A 452 26.84 0.12 -11.45
C ASP A 452 26.96 -1.11 -10.54
N TYR A 453 25.83 -1.74 -10.20
CA TYR A 453 25.88 -3.05 -9.55
C TYR A 453 26.38 -4.07 -10.58
N THR A 454 27.47 -4.76 -10.29
CA THR A 454 28.08 -5.70 -11.24
C THR A 454 28.86 -6.81 -10.54
N VAL A 455 29.27 -7.81 -11.31
CA VAL A 455 30.15 -8.89 -10.83
C VAL A 455 31.57 -8.74 -11.39
N LEU A 456 32.57 -8.98 -10.55
CA LEU A 456 33.98 -8.92 -10.88
C LEU A 456 34.66 -10.26 -10.58
N GLY A 457 35.35 -10.79 -11.58
CA GLY A 457 36.12 -12.02 -11.43
C GLY A 457 36.56 -12.59 -12.76
N ASP A 458 37.48 -13.53 -12.71
CA ASP A 458 37.93 -14.27 -13.89
C ASP A 458 36.78 -15.06 -14.56
N VAL A 459 35.79 -15.46 -13.76
CA VAL A 459 34.57 -16.16 -14.22
C VAL A 459 33.86 -15.42 -15.34
N VAL A 460 33.72 -14.09 -15.18
CA VAL A 460 33.09 -13.18 -16.16
C VAL A 460 33.86 -13.17 -17.47
N ASN A 461 35.19 -13.05 -17.38
CA ASN A 461 36.06 -13.02 -18.55
C ASN A 461 36.06 -14.34 -19.31
N VAL A 462 35.97 -15.48 -18.61
CA VAL A 462 35.87 -16.80 -19.23
C VAL A 462 34.54 -16.97 -19.97
N ALA A 463 33.42 -16.53 -19.38
CA ALA A 463 32.11 -16.57 -20.06
C ALA A 463 32.11 -15.75 -21.36
N ALA A 464 32.61 -14.51 -21.33
CA ALA A 464 32.74 -13.67 -22.51
C ALA A 464 33.65 -14.30 -23.60
N ARG A 465 34.71 -15.00 -23.19
CA ARG A 465 35.61 -15.67 -24.14
C ARG A 465 34.99 -16.93 -24.74
N LEU A 466 34.22 -17.69 -23.96
CA LEU A 466 33.43 -18.81 -24.48
C LEU A 466 32.41 -18.32 -25.50
N GLU A 467 31.72 -17.22 -25.19
CA GLU A 467 30.79 -16.56 -26.12
C GLU A 467 31.53 -16.22 -27.42
N SER A 468 32.65 -15.50 -27.36
CA SER A 468 33.40 -15.11 -28.57
C SER A 468 33.86 -16.27 -29.47
N ARG A 469 33.91 -17.51 -28.93
CA ARG A 469 34.25 -18.73 -29.66
C ARG A 469 33.03 -19.48 -30.18
N ALA A 470 31.85 -19.21 -29.62
CA ALA A 470 30.61 -19.86 -30.00
C ALA A 470 30.18 -19.43 -31.40
N ILE A 471 29.98 -20.40 -32.30
CA ILE A 471 29.44 -20.12 -33.64
C ILE A 471 27.94 -19.83 -33.58
N ALA A 472 27.34 -19.49 -34.72
CA ALA A 472 25.89 -19.26 -34.83
C ALA A 472 25.09 -20.46 -34.29
N ARG A 473 24.13 -20.17 -33.40
CA ARG A 473 23.27 -21.14 -32.71
C ARG A 473 24.03 -22.08 -31.77
N GLN A 474 25.20 -21.68 -31.29
CA GLN A 474 25.98 -22.48 -30.34
C GLN A 474 25.92 -21.89 -28.93
N ILE A 475 25.78 -22.77 -27.95
CA ILE A 475 25.93 -22.46 -26.52
C ILE A 475 27.15 -23.20 -26.01
N LEU A 476 28.21 -22.48 -25.69
CA LEU A 476 29.43 -23.02 -25.10
C LEU A 476 29.45 -22.81 -23.59
N ILE A 477 29.76 -23.87 -22.85
CA ILE A 477 29.82 -23.85 -21.39
C ILE A 477 31.16 -24.38 -20.89
N SER A 478 31.57 -23.91 -19.72
CA SER A 478 32.75 -24.42 -19.02
C SER A 478 32.55 -25.84 -18.48
N ALA A 479 33.65 -26.50 -18.08
CA ALA A 479 33.59 -27.78 -17.37
C ALA A 479 32.77 -27.71 -16.07
N GLU A 480 32.95 -26.65 -15.28
CA GLU A 480 32.23 -26.44 -14.01
C GLU A 480 30.71 -26.38 -14.25
N THR A 481 30.29 -25.54 -15.21
CA THR A 481 28.87 -25.43 -15.59
C THR A 481 28.34 -26.75 -16.14
N CYS A 482 29.11 -27.47 -16.96
CA CYS A 482 28.73 -28.77 -17.52
C CYS A 482 28.49 -29.81 -16.42
N MET A 483 29.39 -29.90 -15.44
CA MET A 483 29.26 -30.83 -14.32
C MET A 483 27.97 -30.61 -13.53
N ALA A 484 27.53 -29.36 -13.38
CA ALA A 484 26.30 -29.01 -12.66
C ALA A 484 25.01 -29.32 -13.44
N VAL A 485 25.03 -29.38 -14.77
CA VAL A 485 23.82 -29.51 -15.60
C VAL A 485 23.69 -30.81 -16.38
N GLN A 486 24.78 -31.55 -16.59
CA GLN A 486 24.84 -32.71 -17.50
C GLN A 486 23.83 -33.81 -17.19
N ASP A 487 23.37 -33.94 -15.95
CA ASP A 487 22.37 -34.94 -15.54
C ASP A 487 20.96 -34.62 -16.08
N LYS A 488 20.70 -33.36 -16.44
CA LYS A 488 19.40 -32.86 -16.91
C LYS A 488 19.45 -32.31 -18.33
N ILE A 489 20.61 -31.80 -18.76
CA ILE A 489 20.79 -31.12 -20.04
C ILE A 489 21.94 -31.79 -20.79
N PRO A 490 21.67 -32.42 -21.95
CA PRO A 490 22.71 -33.09 -22.74
C PRO A 490 23.82 -32.13 -23.16
N CYS A 491 25.07 -32.51 -22.94
CA CYS A 491 26.25 -31.73 -23.30
C CYS A 491 27.26 -32.61 -24.06
N ARG A 492 27.97 -32.02 -25.04
CA ARG A 492 29.05 -32.69 -25.77
C ARG A 492 30.38 -31.95 -25.61
N SER A 493 31.47 -32.68 -25.43
CA SER A 493 32.80 -32.05 -25.35
C SER A 493 33.21 -31.47 -26.71
N VAL A 494 33.72 -30.24 -26.71
CA VAL A 494 34.33 -29.60 -27.89
C VAL A 494 35.87 -29.55 -27.79
N GLY A 495 36.42 -30.17 -26.74
CA GLY A 495 37.85 -30.20 -26.45
C GLY A 495 38.36 -28.94 -25.75
N ASP A 496 39.68 -28.81 -25.73
CA ASP A 496 40.40 -27.74 -25.04
C ASP A 496 40.56 -26.50 -25.92
N LEU A 497 39.90 -25.41 -25.53
CA LEU A 497 39.97 -24.13 -26.23
C LEU A 497 41.13 -23.28 -25.70
N ALA A 498 41.97 -22.80 -26.61
CA ALA A 498 42.96 -21.77 -26.30
C ALA A 498 42.27 -20.40 -26.21
N LEU A 499 42.12 -19.87 -25.00
CA LEU A 499 41.52 -18.57 -24.78
C LEU A 499 42.60 -17.47 -24.72
N LYS A 500 42.34 -16.34 -25.37
CA LYS A 500 43.29 -15.21 -25.41
C LYS A 500 43.61 -14.74 -23.99
N GLY A 501 44.90 -14.68 -23.64
CA GLY A 501 45.35 -14.20 -22.32
C GLY A 501 45.20 -15.21 -21.18
N LYS A 502 45.05 -16.52 -21.47
CA LYS A 502 45.17 -17.62 -20.51
C LYS A 502 46.35 -18.51 -20.90
N SER A 503 47.14 -18.91 -19.91
CA SER A 503 48.24 -19.86 -20.07
C SER A 503 47.75 -21.30 -20.23
N GLU A 504 46.65 -21.65 -19.56
CA GLU A 504 46.02 -22.97 -19.61
C GLU A 504 44.86 -22.99 -20.60
N ARG A 505 44.70 -24.12 -21.30
CA ARG A 505 43.54 -24.33 -22.16
C ARG A 505 42.32 -24.65 -21.31
N LEU A 506 41.15 -24.17 -21.73
CA LEU A 506 39.90 -24.42 -21.04
C LEU A 506 39.15 -25.55 -21.74
N SER A 507 38.82 -26.62 -21.02
CA SER A 507 37.91 -27.64 -21.53
C SER A 507 36.50 -27.06 -21.64
N ALA A 508 35.98 -27.04 -22.87
CA ALA A 508 34.67 -26.50 -23.17
C ALA A 508 33.70 -27.59 -23.65
N PHE A 509 32.43 -27.35 -23.44
CA PHE A 509 31.34 -28.23 -23.81
C PHE A 509 30.27 -27.43 -24.55
N GLU A 510 29.57 -28.08 -25.46
CA GLU A 510 28.43 -27.52 -26.16
C GLU A 510 27.15 -28.14 -25.63
N VAL A 511 26.17 -27.30 -25.32
CA VAL A 511 24.83 -27.74 -24.92
C VAL A 511 24.07 -28.22 -26.15
N VAL A 512 23.48 -29.41 -26.06
CA VAL A 512 22.68 -30.00 -27.13
C VAL A 512 21.20 -29.81 -26.80
N TYR A 513 20.48 -29.17 -27.73
CA TYR A 513 19.05 -28.85 -27.62
C TYR A 513 18.39 -29.02 -29.01
N GLU A 514 17.06 -29.18 -29.03
CA GLU A 514 16.28 -29.47 -30.25
C GLU A 514 16.03 -28.25 -31.16
#